data_AF-A0A813GB73-F1
#
_entry.id   AF-A0A813GB73-F1
#
_cell.length_a   1.000
_cell.length_b   1.000
_cell.length_c   1.000
_cell.angle_alpha   90.00
_cell.angle_beta   90.00
_cell.angle_gamma   90.00
#
_symmetry.space_group_name_H-M   'P 1'
#
loop_
_entity.id
_entity.type
_entity.pdbx_description
1 polymer ?
#
loop_
_entity_poly.entity_id
_entity_poly.type
_entity_poly.pdbx_seq_one_letter_code
_entity_poly.pdbx_strand_id
1 'polypeptide(L)'
;YVNQLHDELLVARKGWISTRSDGLDEAPALATQLHFDSEVQKQLSCIQCHQSRDVCERFRDFSLDFSGNGGETCSLESMLSTYFDGELLEVKCEHCGASAAHMEKHLSEPPRVLVLHLKRFVPNFEKQCYDKQHQNVDIPTLLDLGHVLGCPPLGQTSPSPATSSAAAGKFGPC
;
A
#
# COMPACT_ATOMS: atom_id res chain seq x y z
N TYR A 1 6.89 10.92 12.93
CA TYR A 1 8.27 11.20 13.39
C TYR A 1 9.32 10.65 12.43
N VAL A 2 9.26 9.36 12.03
CA VAL A 2 10.27 8.77 11.12
C VAL A 2 10.36 9.49 9.77
N ASN A 3 9.23 9.87 9.15
CA ASN A 3 9.24 10.64 7.91
C ASN A 3 9.92 12.02 8.07
N GLN A 4 9.60 12.74 9.15
CA GLN A 4 10.24 14.02 9.45
C GLN A 4 11.76 13.87 9.62
N LEU A 5 12.21 12.86 10.38
CA LEU A 5 13.63 12.58 10.56
C LEU A 5 14.31 12.27 9.21
N HIS A 6 13.64 11.50 8.34
CA HIS A 6 14.14 11.21 7.01
C HIS A 6 14.33 12.49 6.18
N ASP A 7 13.34 13.38 6.19
CA ASP A 7 13.40 14.65 5.45
C ASP A 7 14.53 15.55 5.97
N GLU A 8 14.70 15.64 7.29
CA GLU A 8 15.80 16.37 7.93
C GLU A 8 17.17 15.80 7.51
N LEU A 9 17.34 14.47 7.52
CA LEU A 9 18.56 13.80 7.07
C LEU A 9 18.80 13.99 5.57
N LEU A 10 17.76 13.96 4.74
CA LEU A 10 17.85 14.24 3.30
C LEU A 10 18.32 15.66 3.05
N VAL A 11 17.76 16.66 3.75
CA VAL A 11 18.12 18.06 3.62
C VAL A 11 19.58 18.27 4.06
N ALA A 12 19.97 17.74 5.21
CA ALA A 12 21.34 17.81 5.69
C ALA A 12 22.32 17.18 4.68
N ARG A 13 22.02 15.98 4.17
CA ARG A 13 22.86 15.30 3.17
C ARG A 13 23.02 16.11 1.88
N LYS A 14 21.93 16.67 1.34
CA LYS A 14 21.98 17.51 0.14
C LYS A 14 22.88 18.72 0.35
N GLY A 15 22.81 19.36 1.52
CA GLY A 15 23.71 20.46 1.89
C GLY A 15 25.20 20.06 1.92
N TRP A 16 25.50 18.84 2.39
CA TRP A 16 26.86 18.32 2.47
C TRP A 16 27.42 17.90 1.12
N ILE A 17 26.61 17.31 0.24
CA ILE A 17 27.02 16.92 -1.11
C ILE A 17 27.27 18.17 -1.97
N SER A 18 26.41 19.18 -1.90
CA SER A 18 26.58 20.44 -2.64
C SER A 18 27.85 21.21 -2.28
N THR A 19 28.44 20.94 -1.10
CA THR A 19 29.69 21.57 -0.64
C THR A 19 30.95 20.76 -0.96
N ARG A 20 30.81 19.47 -1.33
CA ARG A 20 31.90 18.56 -1.74
C ARG A 20 31.79 18.23 -3.22
N SER A 21 32.08 19.18 -4.08
CA SER A 21 32.24 18.93 -5.52
C SER A 21 33.63 18.34 -5.80
N ASP A 22 33.88 17.10 -5.39
CA ASP A 22 35.00 16.30 -5.90
C ASP A 22 34.66 14.81 -5.83
N GLY A 23 34.54 14.20 -7.02
CA GLY A 23 34.72 12.77 -7.25
C GLY A 23 33.62 11.82 -6.77
N LEU A 24 32.83 11.34 -7.75
CA LEU A 24 32.13 10.04 -7.83
C LEU A 24 32.35 9.08 -6.64
N ASP A 25 31.48 9.14 -5.65
CA ASP A 25 31.10 7.97 -4.85
C ASP A 25 29.59 8.10 -4.60
N GLU A 26 28.82 7.08 -5.00
CA GLU A 26 27.40 6.98 -4.68
C GLU A 26 27.25 7.12 -3.17
N ALA A 27 26.71 8.26 -2.72
CA ALA A 27 26.60 8.55 -1.30
C ALA A 27 25.77 7.44 -0.65
N PRO A 28 26.25 6.84 0.46
CA PRO A 28 25.57 5.70 1.07
C PRO A 28 24.13 6.07 1.43
N ALA A 29 23.23 5.10 1.26
CA ALA A 29 21.83 5.27 1.60
C ALA A 29 21.66 5.72 3.06
N LEU A 30 20.68 6.59 3.32
CA LEU A 30 20.43 7.04 4.68
C LEU A 30 20.04 5.85 5.56
N ALA A 31 20.43 5.88 6.84
CA ALA A 31 19.99 4.86 7.80
C ALA A 31 18.48 4.68 7.81
N THR A 32 17.73 5.77 7.61
CA THR A 32 16.27 5.69 7.49
C THR A 32 15.80 4.87 6.29
N GLN A 33 16.51 4.98 5.16
CA GLN A 33 16.22 4.21 3.94
C GLN A 33 16.63 2.74 4.10
N LEU A 34 17.70 2.47 4.82
CA LEU A 34 18.22 1.11 5.01
C LEU A 34 17.39 0.28 5.98
N HIS A 35 16.76 0.93 6.98
CA HIS A 35 16.10 0.22 8.07
C HIS A 35 14.57 0.31 8.06
N PHE A 36 14.00 1.44 7.63
CA PHE A 36 12.56 1.67 7.73
C PHE A 36 11.82 1.69 6.40
N ASP A 37 12.52 1.88 5.27
CA ASP A 37 11.83 1.86 3.98
C ASP A 37 11.28 0.45 3.71
N SER A 38 10.02 0.45 3.32
CA SER A 38 9.29 -0.68 2.79
C SER A 38 8.68 -0.27 1.47
N GLU A 39 8.41 -1.24 0.60
CA GLU A 39 7.72 -1.02 -0.66
C GLU A 39 6.36 -1.70 -0.62
N VAL A 40 5.33 -0.93 -0.98
CA VAL A 40 3.96 -1.41 -1.15
C VAL A 40 3.56 -1.21 -2.60
N GLN A 41 3.28 -2.32 -3.27
CA GLN A 41 2.67 -2.34 -4.59
C GLN A 41 1.16 -2.18 -4.43
N LYS A 42 0.59 -1.23 -5.16
CA LYS A 42 -0.84 -0.97 -5.22
C LYS A 42 -1.34 -1.22 -6.62
N GLN A 43 -2.38 -2.01 -6.77
CA GLN A 43 -3.05 -2.22 -8.05
C GLN A 43 -4.42 -1.55 -8.02
N LEU A 44 -4.63 -0.56 -8.89
CA LEU A 44 -5.92 0.09 -9.08
C LEU A 44 -6.61 -0.47 -10.32
N SER A 45 -7.77 -1.08 -10.14
CA SER A 45 -8.56 -1.71 -11.20
C SER A 45 -9.92 -1.02 -11.34
N CYS A 46 -10.22 -0.49 -12.52
CA CYS A 46 -11.52 0.14 -12.77
C CYS A 46 -12.66 -0.88 -12.62
N ILE A 47 -13.74 -0.51 -11.91
CA ILE A 47 -14.86 -1.44 -11.69
C ILE A 47 -15.71 -1.71 -12.95
N GLN A 48 -15.58 -0.87 -13.98
CA GLN A 48 -16.38 -0.99 -15.21
C GLN A 48 -15.62 -1.64 -16.36
N CYS A 49 -14.42 -1.13 -16.70
CA CYS A 49 -13.65 -1.63 -17.84
C CYS A 49 -12.51 -2.57 -17.44
N HIS A 50 -12.29 -2.78 -16.13
CA HIS A 50 -11.24 -3.63 -15.56
C HIS A 50 -9.82 -3.26 -15.98
N GLN A 51 -9.60 -2.08 -16.56
CA GLN A 51 -8.24 -1.58 -16.75
C GLN A 51 -7.56 -1.42 -15.40
N SER A 52 -6.40 -2.06 -15.27
CA SER A 52 -5.56 -1.95 -14.09
C SER A 52 -4.37 -1.00 -14.32
N ARG A 53 -3.87 -0.46 -13.21
CA ARG A 53 -2.63 0.29 -13.12
C ARG A 53 -1.92 -0.08 -11.82
N ASP A 54 -0.63 -0.30 -11.90
CA ASP A 54 0.19 -0.62 -10.75
C ASP A 54 1.00 0.61 -10.33
N VAL A 55 1.07 0.86 -9.03
CA VAL A 55 1.81 1.95 -8.41
C VAL A 55 2.62 1.39 -7.25
N CYS A 56 3.94 1.59 -7.27
CA CYS A 56 4.79 1.27 -6.13
C CYS A 56 5.00 2.52 -5.28
N GLU A 57 4.76 2.41 -3.98
CA GLU A 57 4.95 3.49 -3.01
C GLU A 57 5.84 3.01 -1.87
N ARG A 58 6.72 3.90 -1.39
CA ARG A 58 7.59 3.62 -0.24
C ARG A 58 6.95 4.12 1.04
N PHE A 59 6.90 3.24 2.04
CA PHE A 59 6.37 3.55 3.38
C PHE A 59 7.46 3.36 4.44
N ARG A 60 7.42 4.18 5.48
CA ARG A 60 8.32 4.07 6.65
C ARG A 60 7.58 3.78 7.95
N ASP A 61 6.28 4.02 7.94
CA ASP A 61 5.37 3.70 9.03
C ASP A 61 4.00 3.39 8.46
N PHE A 62 3.27 2.52 9.15
CA PHE A 62 1.89 2.18 8.82
C PHE A 62 0.98 2.67 9.94
N SER A 63 0.08 3.58 9.60
CA SER A 63 -0.88 4.13 10.56
C SER A 63 -2.16 3.29 10.55
N LEU A 64 -2.34 2.46 11.57
CA LEU A 64 -3.42 1.49 11.69
C LEU A 64 -4.65 2.12 12.36
N ASP A 65 -5.81 1.88 11.76
CA ASP A 65 -7.11 2.26 12.28
C ASP A 65 -7.66 1.16 13.21
N PHE A 66 -8.48 1.56 14.17
CA PHE A 66 -9.19 0.62 15.03
C PHE A 66 -10.47 0.17 14.31
N SER A 67 -10.52 -1.09 13.87
CA SER A 67 -11.72 -1.70 13.29
C SER A 67 -12.69 -2.06 14.42
N GLY A 68 -13.61 -1.16 14.74
CA GLY A 68 -14.45 -1.25 15.94
C GLY A 68 -15.87 -1.75 15.68
N ASN A 69 -16.11 -3.06 15.87
CA ASN A 69 -17.45 -3.60 16.17
C ASN A 69 -17.74 -3.61 17.69
N GLY A 70 -17.15 -2.71 18.47
CA GLY A 70 -17.46 -2.54 19.90
C GLY A 70 -16.97 -3.68 20.83
N GLY A 71 -16.08 -4.56 20.37
CA GLY A 71 -15.44 -5.57 21.22
C GLY A 71 -14.45 -4.95 22.22
N GLU A 72 -14.18 -5.64 23.34
CA GLU A 72 -13.25 -5.14 24.39
C GLU A 72 -11.78 -5.11 23.93
N THR A 73 -11.39 -5.96 22.99
CA THR A 73 -10.00 -6.16 22.54
C THR A 73 -9.92 -6.30 21.02
N CYS A 74 -8.84 -5.79 20.43
CA CYS A 74 -8.53 -5.92 19.01
C CYS A 74 -7.11 -6.46 18.83
N SER A 75 -6.89 -7.38 17.88
CA SER A 75 -5.56 -7.91 17.59
C SER A 75 -4.79 -6.99 16.63
N LEU A 76 -3.51 -6.75 16.91
CA LEU A 76 -2.61 -6.03 16.01
C LEU A 76 -2.55 -6.68 14.62
N GLU A 77 -2.62 -8.02 14.55
CA GLU A 77 -2.61 -8.76 13.28
C GLU A 77 -3.84 -8.42 12.43
N SER A 78 -5.03 -8.38 13.05
CA SER A 78 -6.25 -7.99 12.36
C SER A 78 -6.20 -6.54 11.89
N MET A 79 -5.71 -5.62 12.73
CA MET A 79 -5.54 -4.21 12.36
C MET A 79 -4.60 -4.05 11.16
N LEU A 80 -3.49 -4.81 11.15
CA LEU A 80 -2.54 -4.79 10.06
C LEU A 80 -3.11 -5.43 8.78
N SER A 81 -3.80 -6.56 8.89
CA SER A 81 -4.52 -7.17 7.77
C SER A 81 -5.50 -6.19 7.14
N THR A 82 -6.36 -5.56 7.96
CA THR A 82 -7.36 -4.58 7.48
C THR A 82 -6.73 -3.36 6.82
N TYR A 83 -5.52 -2.95 7.22
CA TYR A 83 -4.81 -1.88 6.53
C TYR A 83 -4.46 -2.24 5.08
N PHE A 84 -4.14 -3.52 4.82
CA PHE A 84 -3.81 -4.06 3.51
C PHE A 84 -5.01 -4.60 2.73
N ASP A 85 -6.19 -4.71 3.35
CA ASP A 85 -7.42 -5.06 2.67
C ASP A 85 -7.68 -4.12 1.48
N GLY A 86 -8.26 -4.69 0.44
CA GLY A 86 -8.67 -3.94 -0.74
C GLY A 86 -9.75 -2.92 -0.40
N GLU A 87 -9.69 -1.75 -1.02
CA GLU A 87 -10.66 -0.69 -0.80
C GLU A 87 -11.19 -0.12 -2.12
N LEU A 88 -12.44 0.33 -2.10
CA LEU A 88 -13.05 1.01 -3.23
C LEU A 88 -12.72 2.51 -3.14
N LEU A 89 -12.09 3.04 -4.20
CA LEU A 89 -11.73 4.44 -4.30
C LEU A 89 -12.54 5.16 -5.37
N GLU A 90 -12.84 6.43 -5.11
CA GLU A 90 -13.42 7.35 -6.09
C GLU A 90 -12.33 7.92 -7.02
N VAL A 91 -11.91 7.11 -8.00
CA VAL A 91 -10.89 7.49 -9.00
C VAL A 91 -11.48 7.47 -10.40
N LYS A 92 -11.24 8.53 -11.18
CA LYS A 92 -11.69 8.61 -12.57
C LYS A 92 -10.82 7.75 -13.49
N CYS A 93 -11.44 6.77 -14.14
CA CYS A 93 -10.80 5.95 -15.17
C CYS A 93 -10.54 6.77 -16.44
N GLU A 94 -9.31 6.72 -16.94
CA GLU A 94 -8.92 7.42 -18.18
C GLU A 94 -9.44 6.74 -19.45
N HIS A 95 -9.88 5.48 -19.39
CA HIS A 95 -10.39 4.76 -20.57
C HIS A 95 -11.90 4.88 -20.75
N CYS A 96 -12.68 4.69 -19.69
CA CYS A 96 -14.15 4.71 -19.78
C CYS A 96 -14.82 5.89 -19.05
N GLY A 97 -14.07 6.69 -18.29
CA GLY A 97 -14.60 7.85 -17.57
C GLY A 97 -15.35 7.53 -16.28
N ALA A 98 -15.46 6.25 -15.88
CA ALA A 98 -16.03 5.82 -14.60
C ALA A 98 -15.31 6.48 -13.41
N SER A 99 -16.00 6.78 -12.32
CA SER A 99 -15.43 7.44 -11.14
C SER A 99 -15.18 6.50 -9.95
N ALA A 100 -14.96 5.21 -10.21
CA ALA A 100 -14.71 4.22 -9.17
C ALA A 100 -13.70 3.15 -9.61
N ALA A 101 -12.82 2.77 -8.70
CA ALA A 101 -11.80 1.74 -8.90
C ALA A 101 -11.58 0.94 -7.60
N HIS A 102 -11.34 -0.35 -7.72
CA HIS A 102 -10.88 -1.20 -6.62
C HIS A 102 -9.36 -1.08 -6.48
N MET A 103 -8.86 -0.85 -5.28
CA MET A 103 -7.43 -0.79 -4.99
C MET A 103 -7.03 -1.97 -4.11
N GLU A 104 -6.08 -2.76 -4.59
CA GLU A 104 -5.43 -3.83 -3.82
C GLU A 104 -4.04 -3.38 -3.41
N LYS A 105 -3.58 -3.80 -2.23
CA LYS A 105 -2.28 -3.43 -1.67
C LYS A 105 -1.50 -4.70 -1.36
N HIS A 106 -0.21 -4.69 -1.66
CA HIS A 106 0.69 -5.78 -1.37
C HIS A 106 2.03 -5.25 -0.88
N LEU A 107 2.52 -5.75 0.26
CA LEU A 107 3.85 -5.42 0.78
C LEU A 107 4.91 -6.19 -0.01
N SER A 108 5.48 -5.58 -1.05
CA SER A 108 6.48 -6.20 -1.92
C SER A 108 7.84 -6.32 -1.25
N GLU A 109 8.26 -5.28 -0.51
CA GLU A 109 9.51 -5.29 0.24
C GLU A 109 9.26 -4.90 1.71
N PRO A 110 9.35 -5.85 2.67
CA PRO A 110 9.19 -5.53 4.08
C PRO A 110 10.41 -4.77 4.63
N PRO A 111 10.22 -3.83 5.59
CA PRO A 111 11.33 -3.10 6.19
C PRO A 111 12.07 -3.99 7.19
N ARG A 112 13.34 -3.65 7.48
CA ARG A 112 14.10 -4.31 8.56
C ARG A 112 13.52 -3.98 9.95
N VAL A 113 12.98 -2.78 10.09
CA VAL A 113 12.33 -2.29 11.30
C VAL A 113 10.94 -1.79 10.93
N LEU A 114 9.92 -2.55 11.32
CA LEU A 114 8.52 -2.20 11.09
C LEU A 114 8.05 -1.18 12.14
N VAL A 115 7.51 -0.05 11.68
CA VAL A 115 6.94 0.97 12.55
C VAL A 115 5.43 1.01 12.35
N LEU A 116 4.69 0.70 13.42
CA LEU A 116 3.23 0.71 13.43
C LEU A 116 2.74 1.84 14.32
N HIS A 117 1.94 2.74 13.76
CA HIS A 117 1.32 3.84 14.47
C HIS A 117 -0.17 3.54 14.69
N LEU A 118 -0.58 3.37 15.95
CA LEU A 118 -1.99 3.12 16.27
C LEU A 118 -2.75 4.44 16.36
N LYS A 119 -3.69 4.69 15.46
CA LYS A 119 -4.49 5.93 15.40
C LYS A 119 -5.53 5.96 16.52
N ARG A 120 -5.08 6.23 17.75
CA ARG A 120 -5.95 6.27 18.93
C ARG A 120 -6.79 7.55 19.04
N PHE A 121 -6.59 8.56 18.22
CA PHE A 121 -7.34 9.81 18.30
C PHE A 121 -8.22 9.97 17.07
N VAL A 122 -9.53 9.96 17.28
CA VAL A 122 -10.52 10.08 16.22
C VAL A 122 -11.27 11.40 16.39
N PRO A 123 -11.45 12.18 15.32
CA PRO A 123 -12.22 13.42 15.40
C PRO A 123 -13.69 13.11 15.72
N ASN A 124 -14.21 13.73 16.77
CA ASN A 124 -15.62 13.77 17.10
C ASN A 124 -16.22 15.07 16.56
N PHE A 125 -16.91 14.98 15.42
CA PHE A 125 -17.49 16.14 14.75
C PHE A 125 -18.67 16.76 15.52
N GLU A 126 -19.40 15.98 16.32
CA GLU A 126 -20.52 16.50 17.11
C GLU A 126 -20.02 17.39 18.26
N LYS A 127 -18.94 16.96 18.92
CA LYS A 127 -18.35 17.67 20.06
C LYS A 127 -17.22 18.63 19.67
N GLN A 128 -16.82 18.66 18.40
CA GLN A 128 -15.67 19.43 17.90
C GLN A 128 -14.38 19.15 18.71
N CYS A 129 -14.17 17.90 19.10
CA CYS A 129 -13.00 17.47 19.89
C CYS A 129 -12.41 16.16 19.34
N TYR A 130 -11.27 15.73 19.88
CA TYR A 130 -10.72 14.41 19.58
C TYR A 130 -11.00 13.46 20.74
N ASP A 131 -11.64 12.32 20.44
CA ASP A 131 -11.86 11.27 21.40
C ASP A 131 -10.73 10.24 21.29
N LYS A 132 -10.22 9.81 22.46
CA LYS A 132 -9.18 8.78 22.54
C LYS A 132 -9.83 7.40 22.58
N GLN A 133 -9.42 6.54 21.66
CA GLN A 133 -9.73 5.12 21.62
C GLN A 133 -8.97 4.40 22.74
N HIS A 134 -9.73 3.95 23.74
CA HIS A 134 -9.24 3.23 24.91
C HIS A 134 -9.29 1.70 24.74
N GLN A 135 -9.72 1.19 23.58
CA GLN A 135 -9.72 -0.24 23.28
C GLN A 135 -8.31 -0.84 23.47
N ASN A 136 -8.27 -2.00 24.12
CA ASN A 136 -7.05 -2.76 24.32
C ASN A 136 -6.61 -3.39 23.00
N VAL A 137 -5.30 -3.36 22.73
CA VAL A 137 -4.71 -3.98 21.54
C VAL A 137 -3.84 -5.13 22.00
N ASP A 138 -4.14 -6.32 21.50
CA ASP A 138 -3.29 -7.49 21.70
C ASP A 138 -2.10 -7.40 20.74
N ILE A 139 -0.90 -7.35 21.29
CA ILE A 139 0.36 -7.18 20.56
C ILE A 139 1.17 -8.46 20.78
N PRO A 140 1.24 -9.35 19.78
CA PRO A 140 2.01 -10.57 19.91
C PRO A 140 3.50 -10.25 20.00
N THR A 141 4.25 -11.11 20.69
CA THR A 141 5.72 -10.99 20.78
C THR A 141 6.42 -11.34 19.47
N LEU A 142 5.77 -12.15 18.64
CA LEU A 142 6.20 -12.53 17.30
C LEU A 142 5.07 -12.21 16.31
N LEU A 143 5.38 -11.46 15.27
CA LEU A 143 4.44 -11.09 14.22
C LEU A 143 4.93 -11.64 12.88
N ASP A 144 4.20 -12.60 12.30
CA ASP A 144 4.52 -13.16 10.99
C ASP A 144 3.78 -12.40 9.88
N LEU A 145 4.51 -11.52 9.17
CA LEU A 145 3.94 -10.71 8.10
C LEU A 145 3.43 -11.54 6.92
N GLY A 146 4.02 -12.71 6.64
CA GLY A 146 3.58 -13.58 5.55
C GLY A 146 2.21 -14.20 5.84
N HIS A 147 1.97 -14.57 7.10
CA HIS A 147 0.68 -15.05 7.57
C HIS A 147 -0.37 -13.93 7.61
N VAL A 148 0.00 -12.74 8.10
CA VAL A 148 -0.94 -11.63 8.31
C VAL A 148 -1.40 -10.96 7.02
N LEU A 149 -0.48 -10.77 6.05
CA LEU A 149 -0.78 -10.02 4.83
C LEU A 149 -1.28 -10.90 3.68
N GLY A 150 -1.23 -12.22 3.85
CA GLY A 150 -1.45 -13.18 2.77
C GLY A 150 -0.32 -13.14 1.75
N CYS A 151 0.09 -14.31 1.28
CA CYS A 151 0.99 -14.39 0.14
C CYS A 151 0.18 -14.07 -1.12
N PRO A 152 0.61 -13.15 -2.00
CA PRO A 152 0.01 -13.04 -3.32
C PRO A 152 0.27 -14.36 -4.06
N PRO A 153 -0.69 -14.87 -4.84
CA PRO A 153 -0.40 -15.98 -5.74
C PRO A 153 0.65 -15.51 -6.75
N LEU A 154 1.88 -16.00 -6.60
CA LEU A 154 2.93 -15.88 -7.61
C LEU A 154 2.39 -16.44 -8.95
N GLY A 155 2.11 -15.55 -9.89
CA GLY A 155 1.92 -15.87 -11.31
C GLY A 155 0.58 -16.51 -11.69
N GLN A 156 -0.41 -15.67 -12.00
CA GLN A 156 -1.34 -15.98 -13.08
C GLN A 156 -0.90 -15.18 -14.30
N THR A 157 -0.11 -15.82 -15.16
CA THR A 157 0.04 -15.38 -16.55
C THR A 157 -1.37 -15.29 -17.14
N SER A 158 -1.73 -14.08 -17.56
CA SER A 158 -2.93 -13.82 -18.34
C SER A 158 -3.04 -14.82 -19.51
N PRO A 159 -4.22 -15.42 -19.76
CA PRO A 159 -4.44 -16.06 -21.05
C PRO A 159 -4.51 -14.94 -22.08
N SER A 160 -3.45 -14.81 -22.90
CA SER A 160 -3.51 -14.02 -24.13
C SER A 160 -4.70 -14.49 -24.99
N PRO A 161 -5.38 -13.58 -25.69
CA PRO A 161 -6.49 -13.95 -26.56
C PRO A 161 -5.94 -14.79 -27.72
N ALA A 162 -6.36 -16.06 -27.77
CA ALA A 162 -6.13 -16.91 -28.92
C ALA A 162 -6.79 -16.26 -30.13
N THR A 163 -5.96 -15.70 -31.00
CA THR A 163 -6.34 -15.28 -32.34
C THR A 163 -6.49 -16.55 -33.17
N SER A 164 -7.71 -16.94 -33.50
CA SER A 164 -7.96 -17.91 -34.57
C SER A 164 -8.80 -17.26 -35.66
N SER A 165 -8.08 -16.74 -36.66
CA SER A 165 -8.59 -16.58 -38.01
C SER A 165 -8.81 -17.96 -38.63
N ALA A 166 -10.02 -18.25 -39.11
CA ALA A 166 -10.25 -19.24 -40.16
C ALA A 166 -11.52 -18.85 -40.94
N ALA A 167 -11.35 -18.73 -42.24
CA ALA A 167 -12.33 -18.27 -43.21
C ALA A 167 -13.20 -19.40 -43.77
N ALA A 168 -14.33 -18.97 -44.35
CA ALA A 168 -15.07 -19.59 -45.47
C ALA A 168 -15.90 -20.86 -45.22
N GLY A 169 -17.22 -20.72 -45.43
CA GLY A 169 -18.16 -21.85 -45.53
C GLY A 169 -19.57 -21.38 -45.91
N LYS A 170 -19.84 -21.33 -47.21
CA LYS A 170 -21.10 -20.91 -47.86
C LYS A 170 -22.33 -21.67 -47.34
N PHE A 171 -23.45 -20.97 -47.14
CA PHE A 171 -24.80 -21.52 -47.32
C PHE A 171 -25.66 -20.47 -48.04
N GLY A 172 -26.01 -20.77 -49.29
CA GLY A 172 -27.08 -20.10 -50.03
C GLY A 172 -28.36 -20.96 -49.98
N PRO A 173 -29.55 -20.37 -50.15
CA PRO A 173 -30.79 -21.12 -50.31
C PRO A 173 -31.15 -21.28 -51.80
N CYS A 174 -31.56 -22.50 -52.19
CA CYS A 174 -32.54 -22.91 -53.21
C CYS A 174 -32.28 -24.38 -53.57
#